data_AF-A0A2K8BM47-F1
#
_entry.id   AF-A0A2K8BM47-F1
#
_cell.length_a   1.000
_cell.length_b   1.000
_cell.length_c   1.000
_cell.angle_alpha   90.00
_cell.angle_beta   90.00
_cell.angle_gamma   90.00
#
_symmetry.space_group_name_H-M   'P 1'
#
loop_
_entity.id
_entity.type
_entity.pdbx_description
1 polymer ?
#
loop_
_entity_poly.entity_id
_entity_poly.type
_entity_poly.pdbx_seq_one_letter_code
_entity_poly.pdbx_strand_id
1 'polypeptide(L)'
;MLLLDLNAPVERHDEPYRWAVAHSIIPEPTARILREQLPAPQDLHPAERTGDGDKTYRMAVLPLIHRGAHEPGMAKVGEKWHELVSHLQSDAYRDWVNRTIGIDVTDTMMDIGLFVFRGGDRISAHTDKPGKRATHVIYLNDDWRREHGGHFEVRTGPDLSISPYATVIPGGGRSVVFARSERSWHAVAPVAAHAPQFRLTCQVEMWNLG
;
A
#
# COMPACT_ATOMS: atom_id res chain seq x y z
N MET A 1 5.82 22.33 -5.42
CA MET A 1 4.71 21.43 -5.78
C MET A 1 4.37 20.62 -4.55
N LEU A 2 3.08 20.45 -4.21
CA LEU A 2 2.69 19.70 -3.01
C LEU A 2 2.96 18.20 -3.22
N LEU A 3 3.69 17.60 -2.28
CA LEU A 3 4.10 16.19 -2.38
C LEU A 3 3.07 15.24 -1.78
N LEU A 4 2.64 15.52 -0.55
CA LEU A 4 1.55 14.86 0.14
C LEU A 4 0.48 15.90 0.49
N ASP A 5 -0.77 15.63 0.09
CA ASP A 5 -1.92 16.40 0.55
C ASP A 5 -2.59 15.68 1.73
N LEU A 6 -2.20 16.07 2.94
CA LEU A 6 -2.79 15.52 4.17
C LEU A 6 -4.18 16.09 4.47
N ASN A 7 -4.70 17.00 3.63
CA ASN A 7 -6.09 17.47 3.67
C ASN A 7 -6.93 16.87 2.54
N ALA A 8 -6.36 15.94 1.77
CA ALA A 8 -7.06 15.17 0.76
C ALA A 8 -8.40 14.61 1.29
N PRO A 9 -9.46 14.59 0.48
CA PRO A 9 -10.72 13.96 0.87
C PRO A 9 -10.52 12.51 1.31
N VAL A 10 -11.17 12.14 2.41
CA VAL A 10 -11.10 10.80 2.99
C VAL A 10 -12.49 10.25 3.24
N GLU A 11 -12.79 9.09 2.67
CA GLU A 11 -13.95 8.26 2.99
C GLU A 11 -13.57 7.27 4.09
N ARG A 12 -14.23 7.32 5.25
CA ARG A 12 -13.91 6.49 6.43
C ARG A 12 -14.97 5.42 6.62
N HIS A 13 -14.53 4.23 7.03
CA HIS A 13 -15.37 3.08 7.31
C HIS A 13 -14.95 2.43 8.62
N ASP A 14 -15.93 2.02 9.43
CA ASP A 14 -15.72 1.26 10.66
C ASP A 14 -16.01 -0.24 10.53
N GLU A 15 -16.62 -0.64 9.41
CA GLU A 15 -17.00 -2.02 9.09
C GLU A 15 -16.28 -2.52 7.81
N PRO A 16 -15.89 -3.81 7.75
CA PRO A 16 -15.91 -4.81 8.84
C PRO A 16 -14.77 -4.61 9.87
N TYR A 17 -13.94 -3.59 9.65
CA TYR A 17 -12.89 -3.09 10.52
C TYR A 17 -12.66 -1.61 10.19
N ARG A 18 -11.75 -0.93 10.89
CA ARG A 18 -11.44 0.48 10.59
C ARG A 18 -10.51 0.61 9.37
N TRP A 19 -11.01 1.23 8.32
CA TRP A 19 -10.26 1.55 7.12
C TRP A 19 -10.78 2.81 6.46
N ALA A 20 -10.00 3.37 5.55
CA ALA A 20 -10.38 4.56 4.82
C ALA A 20 -9.78 4.56 3.42
N VAL A 21 -10.46 5.24 2.50
CA VAL A 21 -9.96 5.58 1.17
C VAL A 21 -9.64 7.07 1.15
N ALA A 22 -8.40 7.42 0.85
CA ALA A 22 -8.03 8.81 0.59
C ALA A 22 -7.93 9.05 -0.91
N HIS A 23 -8.30 10.25 -1.35
CA HIS A 23 -8.30 10.64 -2.75
C HIS A 23 -7.31 11.77 -3.02
N SER A 24 -6.39 11.54 -3.94
CA SER A 24 -5.34 12.48 -4.34
C SER A 24 -4.36 12.84 -3.22
N ILE A 25 -4.09 11.91 -2.30
CA ILE A 25 -3.07 12.10 -1.24
C ILE A 25 -1.68 12.38 -1.82
N ILE A 26 -1.37 11.82 -2.99
CA ILE A 26 -0.29 12.28 -3.86
C ILE A 26 -0.96 12.98 -5.04
N PRO A 27 -0.78 14.30 -5.22
CA PRO A 27 -1.32 15.02 -6.37
C PRO A 27 -0.82 14.45 -7.70
N GLU A 28 -1.65 14.47 -8.75
CA GLU A 28 -1.32 13.87 -10.06
C GLU A 28 0.06 14.31 -10.61
N PRO A 29 0.43 15.61 -10.61
CA PRO A 29 1.72 16.03 -11.15
C PRO A 29 2.90 15.40 -10.40
N THR A 30 2.75 15.20 -9.09
CA THR A 30 3.73 14.52 -8.24
C THR A 30 3.75 13.02 -8.52
N ALA A 31 2.59 12.39 -8.63
CA ALA A 31 2.47 10.96 -8.95
C ALA A 31 3.12 10.64 -10.30
N ARG A 32 2.98 11.52 -11.30
CA ARG A 32 3.65 11.38 -12.60
C ARG A 32 5.17 11.38 -12.47
N ILE A 33 5.75 12.31 -11.72
CA ILE A 33 7.21 12.33 -11.49
C ILE A 33 7.67 11.07 -10.76
N LEU A 34 6.92 10.61 -9.76
CA LEU A 34 7.25 9.37 -9.04
C LEU A 34 7.26 8.16 -9.98
N ARG A 35 6.32 8.10 -10.96
CA ARG A 35 6.31 7.06 -12.01
C ARG A 35 7.51 7.16 -12.95
N GLU A 36 7.90 8.38 -13.34
CA GLU A 36 9.08 8.62 -14.18
C GLU A 36 10.40 8.27 -13.46
N GLN A 37 10.40 8.28 -12.13
CA GLN A 37 11.56 8.00 -11.28
C GLN A 37 11.53 6.62 -10.61
N LEU A 38 10.75 5.68 -11.16
CA LEU A 38 10.75 4.29 -10.71
C LEU A 38 12.13 3.63 -10.91
N PRO A 39 12.48 2.64 -10.07
CA PRO A 39 13.69 1.86 -10.27
C PRO A 39 13.59 1.03 -11.55
N ALA A 40 14.73 0.59 -12.07
CA ALA A 40 14.74 -0.30 -13.22
C ALA A 40 14.15 -1.69 -12.84
N PRO A 41 13.48 -2.41 -13.76
CA PRO A 41 12.80 -3.66 -13.42
C PRO A 41 13.68 -4.74 -12.77
N GLN A 42 15.00 -4.75 -13.06
CA GLN A 42 15.97 -5.67 -12.47
C GLN A 42 16.29 -5.39 -11.00
N ASP A 43 16.04 -4.18 -10.52
CA ASP A 43 16.23 -3.82 -9.11
C ASP A 43 15.03 -4.26 -8.25
N LEU A 44 13.91 -4.65 -8.87
CA LEU A 44 12.74 -5.17 -8.15
C LEU A 44 12.95 -6.64 -7.78
N HIS A 45 12.86 -6.97 -6.50
CA HIS A 45 13.08 -8.33 -6.02
C HIS A 45 11.79 -9.16 -6.08
N PRO A 46 11.72 -10.24 -6.88
CA PRO A 46 10.57 -11.12 -6.88
C PRO A 46 10.38 -11.76 -5.50
N ALA A 47 9.13 -11.78 -5.04
CA ALA A 47 8.73 -12.36 -3.78
C ALA A 47 7.52 -13.25 -4.02
N GLU A 48 7.65 -14.54 -3.72
CA GLU A 48 6.59 -15.52 -3.87
C GLU A 48 6.48 -16.39 -2.62
N ARG A 49 5.24 -16.71 -2.25
CA ARG A 49 4.91 -17.65 -1.19
C ARG A 49 3.73 -18.50 -1.62
N THR A 50 3.99 -19.79 -1.79
CA THR A 50 3.03 -20.82 -2.22
C THR A 50 3.02 -21.95 -1.18
N GLY A 51 2.24 -21.83 -0.10
CA GLY A 51 2.19 -22.85 0.96
C GLY A 51 1.42 -22.44 2.21
N ASP A 52 1.50 -23.28 3.26
CA ASP A 52 0.70 -23.27 4.52
C ASP A 52 1.00 -22.13 5.50
N GLY A 53 1.58 -21.02 5.04
CA GLY A 53 1.75 -19.83 5.87
C GLY A 53 0.46 -19.02 5.98
N ASP A 54 0.48 -17.97 6.82
CA ASP A 54 -0.67 -17.08 7.07
C ASP A 54 -1.28 -16.46 5.81
N LYS A 55 -0.50 -16.41 4.70
CA LYS A 55 -0.93 -15.93 3.39
C LYS A 55 -0.05 -16.46 2.26
N THR A 56 -0.61 -16.52 1.07
CA THR A 56 0.12 -16.68 -0.19
C THR A 56 0.23 -15.34 -0.91
N TYR A 57 1.32 -15.14 -1.63
CA TYR A 57 1.50 -13.95 -2.47
C TYR A 57 2.44 -14.23 -3.61
N ARG A 58 2.30 -13.43 -4.67
CA ARG A 58 3.30 -13.29 -5.72
C ARG A 58 3.32 -11.82 -6.12
N MET A 59 4.48 -11.19 -6.05
CA MET A 59 4.72 -9.78 -6.39
C MET A 59 6.22 -9.54 -6.51
N ALA A 60 6.63 -8.32 -6.85
CA ALA A 60 8.01 -7.87 -6.63
C ALA A 60 8.04 -6.68 -5.67
N VAL A 61 9.11 -6.59 -4.88
CA VAL A 61 9.27 -5.58 -3.83
C VAL A 61 10.64 -4.92 -3.96
N LEU A 62 10.69 -3.62 -3.71
CA LEU A 62 11.90 -2.88 -3.42
C LEU A 62 11.74 -2.19 -2.05
N PRO A 63 12.36 -2.72 -0.98
CA PRO A 63 12.41 -2.04 0.30
C PRO A 63 13.15 -0.72 0.19
N LEU A 64 12.58 0.34 0.76
CA LEU A 64 13.17 1.68 0.80
C LEU A 64 13.56 2.06 2.22
N ILE A 65 12.67 1.79 3.17
CA ILE A 65 12.92 1.96 4.60
C ILE A 65 12.61 0.63 5.29
N HIS A 66 13.48 0.22 6.21
CA HIS A 66 13.21 -0.84 7.16
C HIS A 66 13.47 -0.35 8.59
N ARG A 67 12.46 -0.47 9.45
CA ARG A 67 12.51 -0.03 10.85
C ARG A 67 13.04 1.41 11.00
N GLY A 68 12.61 2.29 10.11
CA GLY A 68 13.01 3.70 10.07
C GLY A 68 14.38 3.99 9.44
N ALA A 69 15.17 2.97 9.09
CA ALA A 69 16.48 3.12 8.45
C ALA A 69 16.39 2.94 6.92
N HIS A 70 17.26 3.64 6.18
CA HIS A 70 17.34 3.51 4.73
C HIS A 70 17.84 2.12 4.33
N GLU A 71 17.16 1.51 3.37
CA GLU A 71 17.58 0.28 2.71
C GLU A 71 18.34 0.58 1.40
N PRO A 72 19.12 -0.38 0.85
CA PRO A 72 19.83 -0.20 -0.42
C PRO A 72 18.94 0.23 -1.58
N GLY A 73 17.64 -0.07 -1.53
CA GLY A 73 16.66 0.34 -2.54
C GLY A 73 16.49 1.86 -2.66
N MET A 74 16.83 2.65 -1.62
CA MET A 74 16.84 4.11 -1.72
C MET A 74 17.78 4.62 -2.81
N ALA A 75 18.92 3.96 -3.02
CA ALA A 75 19.86 4.33 -4.07
C ALA A 75 19.37 3.99 -5.49
N LYS A 76 18.23 3.30 -5.62
CA LYS A 76 17.65 2.85 -6.90
C LYS A 76 16.48 3.70 -7.37
N VAL A 77 16.02 4.65 -6.56
CA VAL A 77 14.89 5.53 -6.87
C VAL A 77 15.35 6.98 -7.03
N GLY A 78 14.58 7.79 -7.76
CA GLY A 78 14.92 9.20 -7.98
C GLY A 78 14.71 10.11 -6.75
N GLU A 79 15.09 11.38 -6.88
CA GLU A 79 15.01 12.39 -5.81
C GLU A 79 13.58 12.58 -5.27
N LYS A 80 12.56 12.52 -6.11
CA LYS A 80 11.16 12.70 -5.67
C LYS A 80 10.71 11.59 -4.74
N TRP A 81 11.25 10.39 -4.88
CA TRP A 81 11.03 9.30 -3.94
C TRP A 81 11.70 9.54 -2.59
N HIS A 82 12.87 10.17 -2.56
CA HIS A 82 13.54 10.56 -1.32
C HIS A 82 12.72 11.60 -0.55
N GLU A 83 12.19 12.61 -1.25
CA GLU A 83 11.26 13.56 -0.65
C GLU A 83 10.01 12.84 -0.11
N LEU A 84 9.43 11.91 -0.88
CA LEU A 84 8.21 11.20 -0.48
C LEU A 84 8.45 10.41 0.80
N VAL A 85 9.54 9.64 0.85
CA VAL A 85 9.94 8.85 2.03
C VAL A 85 10.13 9.75 3.25
N SER A 86 10.82 10.89 3.10
CA SER A 86 11.00 11.85 4.20
C SER A 86 9.65 12.37 4.73
N HIS A 87 8.72 12.72 3.84
CA HIS A 87 7.38 13.17 4.23
C HIS A 87 6.55 12.06 4.89
N LEU A 88 6.65 10.81 4.40
CA LEU A 88 5.98 9.66 4.99
C LEU A 88 6.55 9.28 6.37
N GLN A 89 7.76 9.72 6.71
CA GLN A 89 8.34 9.55 8.05
C GLN A 89 8.05 10.70 9.02
N SER A 90 7.38 11.77 8.55
CA SER A 90 7.09 12.95 9.38
C SER A 90 5.98 12.74 10.40
N ASP A 91 6.02 13.50 11.49
CA ASP A 91 4.96 13.52 12.50
C ASP A 91 3.62 13.97 11.91
N ALA A 92 3.64 14.92 10.96
CA ALA A 92 2.43 15.36 10.27
C ALA A 92 1.71 14.21 9.55
N TYR A 93 2.47 13.29 8.94
CA TYR A 93 1.91 12.10 8.32
C TYR A 93 1.37 11.10 9.36
N ARG A 94 2.08 10.88 10.47
CA ARG A 94 1.61 10.03 11.59
C ARG A 94 0.29 10.54 12.15
N ASP A 95 0.22 11.84 12.38
CA ASP A 95 -0.95 12.57 12.82
C ASP A 95 -2.13 12.43 11.85
N TRP A 96 -1.85 12.46 10.55
CA TRP A 96 -2.86 12.20 9.53
C TRP A 96 -3.39 10.77 9.60
N VAL A 97 -2.53 9.76 9.75
CA VAL A 97 -2.94 8.36 9.94
C VAL A 97 -3.78 8.23 11.21
N ASN A 98 -3.33 8.79 12.33
CA ASN A 98 -4.03 8.80 13.63
C ASN A 98 -5.48 9.28 13.47
N ARG A 99 -5.68 10.46 12.87
CA ARG A 99 -7.01 11.05 12.65
C ARG A 99 -7.83 10.32 11.59
N THR A 100 -7.19 9.60 10.67
CA THR A 100 -7.88 8.94 9.56
C THR A 100 -8.53 7.63 9.98
N ILE A 101 -7.81 6.80 10.74
CA ILE A 101 -8.27 5.46 11.16
C ILE A 101 -8.48 5.30 12.67
N GLY A 102 -8.27 6.38 13.45
CA GLY A 102 -8.62 6.42 14.87
C GLY A 102 -7.81 5.45 15.74
N ILE A 103 -6.54 5.24 15.42
CA ILE A 103 -5.59 4.46 16.21
C ILE A 103 -4.32 5.27 16.43
N ASP A 104 -3.64 5.03 17.55
CA ASP A 104 -2.36 5.69 17.84
C ASP A 104 -1.21 4.99 17.10
N VAL A 105 -0.51 5.74 16.25
CA VAL A 105 0.68 5.34 15.50
C VAL A 105 1.86 6.30 15.73
N THR A 106 1.83 7.07 16.81
CA THR A 106 2.87 8.06 17.14
C THR A 106 4.22 7.37 17.33
N ASP A 107 4.26 6.34 18.18
CA ASP A 107 5.46 5.57 18.51
C ASP A 107 5.53 4.26 17.70
N THR A 108 5.64 4.37 16.38
CA THR A 108 5.80 3.19 15.51
C THR A 108 7.07 3.22 14.68
N MET A 109 7.71 2.07 14.53
CA MET A 109 8.69 1.84 13.47
C MET A 109 7.98 1.82 12.12
N MET A 110 8.62 2.35 11.09
CA MET A 110 8.07 2.35 9.73
C MET A 110 8.90 1.46 8.82
N ASP A 111 8.21 0.63 8.04
CA ASP A 111 8.75 0.06 6.81
C ASP A 111 8.07 0.77 5.64
N ILE A 112 8.84 1.15 4.62
CA ILE A 112 8.34 1.78 3.41
C ILE A 112 8.93 1.03 2.22
N GLY A 113 8.11 0.69 1.24
CA GLY A 113 8.58 -0.02 0.05
C GLY A 113 7.74 0.24 -1.18
N LEU A 114 8.33 -0.02 -2.34
CA LEU A 114 7.64 -0.13 -3.61
C LEU A 114 7.22 -1.59 -3.83
N PHE A 115 5.94 -1.81 -4.09
CA PHE A 115 5.36 -3.12 -4.37
C PHE A 115 4.77 -3.10 -5.78
N VAL A 116 5.16 -4.07 -6.59
CA VAL A 116 4.87 -4.15 -8.02
C VAL A 116 4.21 -5.49 -8.34
N PHE A 117 3.05 -5.45 -9.00
CA PHE A 117 2.29 -6.63 -9.38
C PHE A 117 2.16 -6.71 -10.89
N ARG A 118 2.51 -7.87 -11.44
CA ARG A 118 2.41 -8.26 -12.85
C ARG A 118 1.18 -9.15 -13.08
N GLY A 119 0.90 -9.53 -14.33
CA GLY A 119 -0.19 -10.46 -14.65
C GLY A 119 -0.16 -11.75 -13.80
N GLY A 120 -1.25 -12.03 -13.10
CA GLY A 120 -1.44 -13.17 -12.20
C GLY A 120 -0.92 -12.98 -10.76
N ASP A 121 -0.19 -11.89 -10.50
CA ASP A 121 0.27 -11.52 -9.16
C ASP A 121 -0.92 -11.17 -8.26
N ARG A 122 -0.83 -11.54 -6.99
CA ARG A 122 -1.92 -11.48 -6.01
C ARG A 122 -1.41 -11.61 -4.58
N ILE A 123 -2.28 -11.31 -3.61
CA ILE A 123 -2.09 -11.67 -2.20
C ILE A 123 -3.39 -12.29 -1.71
N SER A 124 -3.34 -13.48 -1.10
CA SER A 124 -4.54 -14.09 -0.50
C SER A 124 -5.03 -13.31 0.71
N ALA A 125 -6.25 -13.63 1.17
CA ALA A 125 -6.83 -13.01 2.35
C ALA A 125 -5.93 -13.21 3.59
N HIS A 126 -5.71 -12.13 4.33
CA HIS A 126 -4.89 -12.10 5.56
C HIS A 126 -5.20 -10.86 6.41
N THR A 127 -4.67 -10.80 7.63
CA THR A 127 -4.92 -9.72 8.61
C THR A 127 -3.68 -8.91 8.98
N ASP A 128 -2.64 -8.98 8.14
CA ASP A 128 -1.27 -8.53 8.46
C ASP A 128 -0.63 -9.25 9.67
N LYS A 129 0.70 -9.13 9.80
CA LYS A 129 1.44 -9.80 10.88
C LYS A 129 1.09 -9.21 12.26
N PRO A 130 1.14 -10.02 13.33
CA PRO A 130 1.13 -9.52 14.70
C PRO A 130 2.22 -8.47 14.91
N GLY A 131 1.87 -7.36 15.59
CA GLY A 131 2.78 -6.24 15.86
C GLY A 131 2.68 -5.07 14.88
N LYS A 132 2.03 -5.25 13.72
CA LYS A 132 1.67 -4.11 12.87
C LYS A 132 0.46 -3.39 13.47
N ARG A 133 0.47 -2.06 13.50
CA ARG A 133 -0.65 -1.19 13.92
C ARG A 133 -1.48 -0.72 12.73
N ALA A 134 -0.83 -0.29 11.66
CA ALA A 134 -1.48 0.26 10.48
C ALA A 134 -0.72 -0.11 9.20
N THR A 135 -1.45 -0.15 8.09
CA THR A 135 -0.87 -0.18 6.74
C THR A 135 -1.53 0.90 5.90
N HIS A 136 -0.73 1.60 5.09
CA HIS A 136 -1.20 2.55 4.08
C HIS A 136 -0.66 2.12 2.71
N VAL A 137 -1.57 1.85 1.77
CA VAL A 137 -1.28 1.44 0.39
C VAL A 137 -1.61 2.60 -0.53
N ILE A 138 -0.60 3.24 -1.10
CA ILE A 138 -0.74 4.40 -1.99
C ILE A 138 -0.57 3.93 -3.43
N TYR A 139 -1.60 4.09 -4.26
CA TYR A 139 -1.51 3.71 -5.66
C TYR A 139 -0.81 4.77 -6.49
N LEU A 140 0.14 4.35 -7.31
CA LEU A 140 0.89 5.24 -8.18
C LEU A 140 0.41 5.22 -9.62
N ASN A 141 -0.44 4.26 -10.01
CA ASN A 141 -1.04 4.22 -11.34
C ASN A 141 -1.89 5.48 -11.59
N ASP A 142 -1.85 6.00 -12.81
CA ASP A 142 -2.68 7.14 -13.19
C ASP A 142 -4.16 6.72 -13.32
N ASP A 143 -4.46 5.90 -14.33
CA ASP A 143 -5.75 5.24 -14.47
C ASP A 143 -5.59 3.71 -14.34
N TRP A 144 -6.64 3.06 -13.82
CA TRP A 144 -6.73 1.61 -13.71
C TRP A 144 -8.19 1.19 -13.77
N ARG A 145 -8.48 0.27 -14.70
CA ARG A 145 -9.84 -0.19 -14.93
C ARG A 145 -10.14 -1.45 -14.13
N ARG A 146 -11.42 -1.66 -13.86
CA ARG A 146 -11.90 -2.79 -13.04
C ARG A 146 -11.53 -4.15 -13.66
N GLU A 147 -11.55 -4.26 -14.98
CA GLU A 147 -11.21 -5.47 -15.72
C GLU A 147 -9.74 -5.88 -15.61
N HIS A 148 -8.85 -4.94 -15.25
CA HIS A 148 -7.42 -5.23 -15.06
C HIS A 148 -7.13 -5.95 -13.72
N GLY A 149 -8.12 -6.13 -12.84
CA GLY A 149 -7.96 -6.81 -11.57
C GLY A 149 -7.06 -6.05 -10.59
N GLY A 150 -6.36 -6.74 -9.70
CA GLY A 150 -5.44 -6.10 -8.75
C GLY A 150 -6.10 -5.25 -7.67
N HIS A 151 -7.42 -5.34 -7.48
CA HIS A 151 -8.14 -4.55 -6.48
C HIS A 151 -7.65 -4.88 -5.07
N PHE A 152 -7.58 -3.87 -4.21
CA PHE A 152 -7.57 -4.13 -2.77
C PHE A 152 -8.98 -4.56 -2.36
N GLU A 153 -9.06 -5.68 -1.67
CA GLU A 153 -10.31 -6.26 -1.21
C GLU A 153 -10.41 -6.11 0.29
N VAL A 154 -11.47 -5.47 0.75
CA VAL A 154 -11.90 -5.48 2.15
C VAL A 154 -12.78 -6.70 2.33
N ARG A 155 -12.46 -7.56 3.28
CA ARG A 155 -13.12 -8.86 3.46
C ARG A 155 -13.60 -9.04 4.90
N THR A 156 -14.63 -9.86 5.07
CA THR A 156 -15.15 -10.23 6.39
C THR A 156 -14.46 -11.47 6.99
N GLY A 157 -13.65 -12.17 6.18
CA GLY A 157 -12.97 -13.41 6.58
C GLY A 157 -11.96 -13.91 5.53
N PRO A 158 -11.30 -15.06 5.80
CA PRO A 158 -10.27 -15.63 4.95
C PRO A 158 -10.80 -16.28 3.67
N ASP A 159 -12.07 -16.69 3.65
CA ASP A 159 -12.65 -17.48 2.56
C ASP A 159 -12.74 -16.64 1.28
N LEU A 160 -11.94 -17.01 0.27
CA LEU A 160 -11.88 -16.35 -1.04
C LEU A 160 -13.10 -16.64 -1.93
N SER A 161 -13.91 -17.66 -1.61
CA SER A 161 -15.14 -17.96 -2.35
C SER A 161 -16.26 -16.95 -2.06
N ILE A 162 -16.20 -16.29 -0.91
CA ILE A 162 -17.14 -15.23 -0.53
C ILE A 162 -16.76 -13.94 -1.27
N SER A 163 -17.75 -13.18 -1.75
CA SER A 163 -17.47 -11.88 -2.36
C SER A 163 -16.89 -10.91 -1.33
N PRO A 164 -15.92 -10.06 -1.72
CA PRO A 164 -15.39 -9.05 -0.80
C PRO A 164 -16.49 -8.07 -0.38
N TYR A 165 -16.38 -7.54 0.85
CA TYR A 165 -17.29 -6.53 1.38
C TYR A 165 -17.19 -5.22 0.60
N ALA A 166 -15.97 -4.81 0.27
CA ALA A 166 -15.69 -3.66 -0.58
C ALA A 166 -14.45 -3.90 -1.43
N THR A 167 -14.35 -3.17 -2.54
CA THR A 167 -13.18 -3.22 -3.44
C THR A 167 -12.70 -1.82 -3.75
N VAL A 168 -11.39 -1.60 -3.66
CA VAL A 168 -10.74 -0.36 -4.09
C VAL A 168 -9.91 -0.67 -5.33
N ILE A 169 -10.31 -0.04 -6.45
CA ILE A 169 -9.57 -0.17 -7.71
C ILE A 169 -8.26 0.65 -7.58
N PRO A 170 -7.11 0.17 -8.09
CA PRO A 170 -5.87 0.94 -8.09
C PRO A 170 -5.97 2.29 -8.84
N GLY A 171 -5.02 3.18 -8.60
CA GLY A 171 -4.87 4.44 -9.35
C GLY A 171 -5.95 5.49 -9.08
N GLY A 172 -6.07 6.47 -9.97
CA GLY A 172 -7.00 7.61 -9.82
C GLY A 172 -6.70 8.47 -8.59
N GLY A 173 -5.43 8.52 -8.18
CA GLY A 173 -5.00 9.21 -6.95
C GLY A 173 -5.45 8.53 -5.65
N ARG A 174 -6.01 7.32 -5.69
CA ARG A 174 -6.51 6.66 -4.47
C ARG A 174 -5.39 6.12 -3.61
N SER A 175 -5.67 6.00 -2.33
CA SER A 175 -4.93 5.16 -1.39
C SER A 175 -5.87 4.50 -0.39
N VAL A 176 -5.41 3.43 0.25
CA VAL A 176 -6.15 2.72 1.30
C VAL A 176 -5.32 2.70 2.56
N VAL A 177 -5.86 3.19 3.66
CA VAL A 177 -5.23 3.13 4.98
C VAL A 177 -6.14 2.35 5.92
N PHE A 178 -5.58 1.45 6.72
CA PHE A 178 -6.37 0.63 7.63
C PHE A 178 -5.65 0.30 8.92
N ALA A 179 -6.44 0.15 9.99
CA ALA A 179 -5.97 -0.34 11.27
C ALA A 179 -5.88 -1.87 11.22
N ARG A 180 -4.75 -2.40 11.70
CA ARG A 180 -4.56 -3.83 11.83
C ARG A 180 -5.41 -4.37 12.98
N SER A 181 -6.10 -5.49 12.77
CA SER A 181 -6.78 -6.28 13.81
C SER A 181 -6.92 -7.74 13.38
N GLU A 182 -7.34 -8.63 14.28
CA GLU A 182 -7.64 -10.03 13.91
C GLU A 182 -8.83 -10.16 12.94
N ARG A 183 -9.57 -9.07 12.72
CA ARG A 183 -10.68 -9.00 11.77
C ARG A 183 -10.37 -8.18 10.53
N SER A 184 -9.18 -7.58 10.43
CA SER A 184 -8.81 -6.74 9.28
C SER A 184 -8.45 -7.56 8.04
N TRP A 185 -9.34 -8.47 7.65
CA TRP A 185 -9.14 -9.37 6.52
C TRP A 185 -9.14 -8.57 5.23
N HIS A 186 -8.05 -8.70 4.48
CA HIS A 186 -7.90 -8.06 3.19
C HIS A 186 -7.08 -8.91 2.23
N ALA A 187 -7.23 -8.64 0.95
CA ALA A 187 -6.52 -9.35 -0.12
C ALA A 187 -6.14 -8.38 -1.25
N VAL A 188 -5.30 -8.87 -2.17
CA VAL A 188 -5.11 -8.23 -3.47
C VAL A 188 -5.58 -9.22 -4.52
N ALA A 189 -6.68 -8.85 -5.20
CA ALA A 189 -7.23 -9.65 -6.29
C ALA A 189 -6.16 -9.90 -7.37
N PRO A 190 -6.19 -11.03 -8.10
CA PRO A 190 -5.25 -11.27 -9.18
C PRO A 190 -5.25 -10.12 -10.19
N VAL A 191 -4.06 -9.65 -10.57
CA VAL A 191 -3.91 -8.74 -11.71
C VAL A 191 -4.17 -9.53 -12.99
N ALA A 192 -4.98 -8.99 -13.89
CA ALA A 192 -5.28 -9.66 -15.14
C ALA A 192 -4.03 -9.75 -16.04
N ALA A 193 -3.86 -10.85 -16.76
CA ALA A 193 -2.72 -11.04 -17.66
C ALA A 193 -2.65 -9.99 -18.78
N HIS A 194 -3.79 -9.40 -19.15
CA HIS A 194 -3.91 -8.37 -20.18
C HIS A 194 -3.84 -6.93 -19.62
N ALA A 195 -3.54 -6.76 -18.32
CA ALA A 195 -3.36 -5.42 -17.76
C ALA A 195 -2.23 -4.70 -18.51
N PRO A 196 -2.44 -3.45 -19.00
CA PRO A 196 -1.51 -2.78 -19.92
C PRO A 196 -0.23 -2.28 -19.22
N GLN A 197 -0.21 -2.29 -17.90
CA GLN A 197 0.89 -1.83 -17.07
C GLN A 197 0.92 -2.61 -15.76
N PHE A 198 2.04 -2.55 -15.03
CA PHE A 198 2.12 -3.11 -13.68
C PHE A 198 1.26 -2.31 -12.71
N ARG A 199 0.68 -2.98 -11.71
CA ARG A 199 0.06 -2.31 -10.57
C ARG A 199 1.17 -1.89 -9.60
N LEU A 200 1.24 -0.59 -9.33
CA LEU A 200 2.32 0.06 -8.61
C LEU A 200 1.79 0.66 -7.31
N THR A 201 2.40 0.29 -6.19
CA THR A 201 2.05 0.83 -4.88
C THR A 201 3.27 1.21 -4.07
N CYS A 202 3.25 2.40 -3.47
CA CYS A 202 4.09 2.70 -2.31
C CYS A 202 3.31 2.25 -1.08
N GLN A 203 3.90 1.38 -0.26
CA GLN A 203 3.27 0.89 0.97
C GLN A 203 4.05 1.35 2.17
N VAL A 204 3.33 1.85 3.17
CA VAL A 204 3.84 2.19 4.50
C VAL A 204 3.25 1.21 5.50
N GLU A 205 4.12 0.56 6.27
CA GLU A 205 3.73 -0.35 7.35
C GLU A 205 4.22 0.23 8.67
N MET A 206 3.31 0.36 9.64
CA MET A 206 3.58 0.97 10.93
C MET A 206 3.56 -0.10 12.01
N TRP A 207 4.70 -0.34 12.64
CA TRP A 207 4.96 -1.43 13.58
C TRP A 207 5.17 -0.93 14.99
N ASN A 208 4.79 -1.74 16.00
CA ASN A 208 5.24 -1.52 17.37
C ASN A 208 6.78 -1.44 17.44
N LEU A 209 7.31 -0.68 18.40
CA LEU A 209 8.76 -0.47 18.54
C LEU A 209 9.53 -1.78 18.81
N GLY A 210 8.90 -2.75 19.47
CA GLY A 210 9.50 -4.01 19.89
C GLY A 210 9.16 -4.31 21.34
#